data_AF-A0A820I0Z8-F1
#
_entry.id   AF-A0A820I0Z8-F1
#
_cell.length_a   1.000
_cell.length_b   1.000
_cell.length_c   1.000
_cell.angle_alpha   90.00
_cell.angle_beta   90.00
_cell.angle_gamma   90.00
#
_symmetry.space_group_name_H-M   'P 1'
#
loop_
_entity.id
_entity.type
_entity.pdbx_description
1 polymer ?
#
loop_
_entity_poly.entity_id
_entity_poly.type
_entity_poly.pdbx_seq_one_letter_code
_entity_poly.pdbx_strand_id
1 'polypeptide(L)'
;MSSSDKPNETDKTPIETTEKCQVCDGYAFINNYGALSCLACAAFFRRNASDHKKLQECQHDGHCDVNMATRKLCQTCRLAKCFTVGMKTYLIRRNYETVKKRKLNALEDKEATVSV
;
A
#
# COMPACT_ATOMS: atom_id res chain seq x y z
N MET A 1 20.58 25.33 -33.47
CA MET A 1 20.69 24.03 -34.16
C MET A 1 21.25 23.07 -33.11
N SER A 2 20.41 22.56 -32.21
CA SER A 2 19.58 21.35 -32.41
C SER A 2 20.50 20.17 -32.76
N SER A 3 20.62 19.11 -31.96
CA SER A 3 19.56 18.45 -31.20
C SER A 3 20.12 17.69 -29.99
N SER A 4 19.30 17.67 -28.96
CA SER A 4 19.42 16.84 -27.76
C SER A 4 19.12 15.39 -28.09
N ASP A 5 20.03 14.48 -27.79
CA ASP A 5 19.73 13.04 -27.75
C ASP A 5 19.06 12.72 -26.40
N LYS A 6 17.74 12.55 -26.43
CA LYS A 6 16.94 11.98 -25.34
C LYS A 6 17.19 10.46 -25.30
N PRO A 7 17.50 9.85 -24.14
CA PRO A 7 17.41 8.41 -24.00
C PRO A 7 15.96 7.92 -24.12
N ASN A 8 15.79 6.89 -24.94
CA ASN A 8 14.55 6.29 -25.41
C ASN A 8 13.83 5.47 -24.33
N GLU A 9 12.51 5.63 -24.25
CA GLU A 9 11.55 5.08 -23.27
C GLU A 9 11.13 3.63 -23.56
N THR A 10 12.06 2.74 -23.93
CA THR A 10 11.73 1.33 -24.16
C THR A 10 12.86 0.40 -23.76
N ASP A 11 12.99 0.15 -22.46
CA ASP A 11 13.56 -1.11 -21.99
C ASP A 11 12.73 -1.65 -20.82
N LYS A 12 11.89 -2.64 -21.11
CA LYS A 12 11.24 -3.45 -20.06
C LYS A 12 12.22 -4.55 -19.65
N THR A 13 13.33 -4.17 -19.03
CA THR A 13 14.05 -5.11 -18.15
C THR A 13 13.08 -5.57 -17.06
N PRO A 14 12.91 -6.88 -16.82
CA PRO A 14 12.25 -7.35 -15.62
C PRO A 14 12.95 -6.68 -14.44
N ILE A 15 12.21 -5.85 -13.71
CA ILE A 15 12.73 -5.26 -12.48
C ILE A 15 12.89 -6.45 -11.52
N GLU A 16 14.11 -6.99 -11.42
CA GLU A 16 14.55 -7.92 -10.39
C GLU A 16 14.46 -7.20 -9.04
N THR A 17 13.24 -6.97 -8.55
CA THR A 17 13.05 -6.38 -7.22
C THR A 17 13.36 -7.46 -6.19
N THR A 18 14.55 -7.38 -5.62
CA THR A 18 14.98 -8.17 -4.46
C THR A 18 14.38 -7.65 -3.15
N GLU A 19 13.67 -6.53 -3.20
CA GLU A 19 13.12 -5.88 -2.02
C GLU A 19 11.95 -6.68 -1.40
N LYS A 20 12.03 -6.85 -0.08
CA LYS A 20 11.08 -7.66 0.69
C LYS A 20 10.15 -6.77 1.50
N CYS A 21 8.88 -7.18 1.57
CA CYS A 21 7.88 -6.58 2.42
C CYS A 21 8.33 -6.66 3.88
N GLN A 22 8.48 -5.51 4.53
CA GLN A 22 8.96 -5.44 5.91
C GLN A 22 8.00 -6.10 6.93
N VAL A 23 6.76 -6.41 6.53
CA VAL A 23 5.77 -7.09 7.38
C VAL A 23 5.85 -8.61 7.26
N CYS A 24 5.97 -9.17 6.05
CA CYS A 24 5.82 -10.62 5.86
C CYS A 24 6.83 -11.24 4.88
N ASP A 25 7.86 -10.50 4.50
CA ASP A 25 9.01 -10.94 3.70
C ASP A 25 8.70 -11.39 2.25
N GLY A 26 7.46 -11.27 1.80
CA GLY A 26 7.09 -11.46 0.40
C GLY A 26 7.51 -10.26 -0.47
N TYR A 27 7.46 -10.40 -1.79
CA TYR A 27 7.89 -9.34 -2.71
C TYR A 27 7.15 -8.02 -2.51
N ALA A 28 7.91 -6.92 -2.49
CA ALA A 28 7.39 -5.56 -2.43
C ALA A 28 8.11 -4.68 -3.44
N PHE A 29 7.36 -3.76 -4.04
CA PHE A 29 7.84 -2.87 -5.10
C PHE A 29 7.79 -1.39 -4.70
N ILE A 30 6.90 -1.05 -3.76
CA ILE A 30 6.60 0.35 -3.42
C ILE A 30 6.31 0.50 -1.93
N ASN A 31 6.50 1.74 -1.46
CA ASN A 31 6.08 2.15 -0.13
C ASN A 31 4.56 2.32 -0.08
N ASN A 32 3.91 1.55 0.80
CA ASN A 32 2.49 1.67 1.09
C ASN A 32 2.29 2.21 2.49
N TYR A 33 1.57 3.34 2.60
CA TYR A 33 1.22 3.96 3.88
C TYR A 33 2.44 4.24 4.79
N GLY A 34 3.62 4.47 4.22
CA GLY A 34 4.82 4.86 4.97
C GLY A 34 5.89 3.78 5.14
N ALA A 35 5.65 2.54 4.67
CA ALA A 35 6.62 1.45 4.74
C ALA A 35 6.63 0.59 3.47
N LEU A 36 7.77 -0.02 3.15
CA LEU A 36 7.89 -0.93 2.02
C LEU A 36 7.10 -2.20 2.32
N SER A 37 6.02 -2.44 1.57
CA SER A 37 5.16 -3.60 1.82
C SER A 37 4.47 -4.13 0.57
N CYS A 38 4.17 -5.44 0.60
CA CYS A 38 3.43 -6.09 -0.48
C CYS A 38 1.96 -5.64 -0.51
N LEU A 39 1.31 -5.79 -1.66
CA LEU A 39 -0.10 -5.40 -1.87
C LEU A 39 -1.05 -6.03 -0.84
N ALA A 40 -0.78 -7.28 -0.44
CA ALA A 40 -1.61 -7.97 0.54
C ALA A 40 -1.51 -7.34 1.95
N CYS A 41 -0.31 -6.92 2.37
CA CYS A 41 -0.13 -6.23 3.66
C CYS A 41 -0.67 -4.80 3.61
N ALA A 42 -0.51 -4.10 2.48
CA ALA A 42 -1.13 -2.79 2.27
C ALA A 42 -2.67 -2.85 2.39
N ALA A 43 -3.31 -3.80 1.70
CA ALA A 43 -4.76 -3.98 1.77
C ALA A 43 -5.23 -4.43 3.16
N PHE A 44 -4.46 -5.29 3.83
CA PHE A 44 -4.73 -5.69 5.21
C PHE A 44 -4.68 -4.50 6.16
N PHE A 45 -3.64 -3.66 6.08
CA PHE A 45 -3.51 -2.46 6.89
C PHE A 45 -4.68 -1.50 6.66
N ARG A 46 -5.03 -1.22 5.40
CA ARG A 46 -6.16 -0.33 5.06
C ARG A 46 -7.47 -0.77 5.71
N ARG A 47 -7.75 -2.08 5.80
CA ARG A 47 -8.99 -2.62 6.36
C ARG A 47 -9.04 -2.58 7.88
N ASN A 48 -7.91 -2.80 8.54
CA ASN A 48 -7.91 -3.08 9.99
C ASN A 48 -7.28 -1.96 10.84
N ALA A 49 -6.50 -1.05 10.26
CA ALA A 49 -5.76 -0.04 11.02
C ALA A 49 -6.67 1.02 11.68
N SER A 50 -7.86 1.27 11.14
CA SER A 50 -8.82 2.25 11.69
C SER A 50 -9.70 1.69 12.80
N ASP A 51 -9.97 0.37 12.79
CA ASP A 51 -10.85 -0.31 13.75
C ASP A 51 -10.30 -1.72 14.01
N HIS A 52 -9.28 -1.79 14.87
CA HIS A 52 -8.64 -3.05 15.23
C HIS A 52 -9.41 -3.87 16.27
N LYS A 53 -10.50 -3.33 16.84
CA LYS A 53 -11.30 -4.00 17.88
C LYS A 53 -11.99 -5.27 17.37
N LYS A 54 -12.16 -5.39 16.05
CA LYS A 54 -12.76 -6.56 15.39
C LYS A 54 -11.76 -7.69 15.18
N LEU A 55 -10.47 -7.45 15.39
CA LEU A 55 -9.46 -8.50 15.27
C LEU A 55 -9.54 -9.44 16.46
N GLN A 56 -9.37 -10.74 16.19
CA GLN A 56 -9.26 -11.74 17.24
C GLN A 56 -8.01 -11.47 18.07
N GLU A 57 -8.13 -11.64 19.38
CA GLU A 57 -6.99 -11.54 20.29
C GLU A 57 -5.91 -12.54 19.92
N CYS A 58 -4.66 -12.19 20.22
CA CYS A 58 -3.54 -13.10 20.00
C CYS A 58 -3.60 -14.25 21.00
N GLN A 59 -3.41 -15.49 20.52
CA GLN A 59 -3.35 -16.69 21.37
C GLN A 59 -1.92 -17.07 21.80
N HIS A 60 -0.91 -16.29 21.40
CA HIS A 60 0.52 -16.56 21.63
C HIS A 60 1.24 -15.28 22.11
N ASP A 61 0.67 -14.62 23.12
CA ASP A 61 1.25 -13.48 23.86
C ASP A 61 1.67 -12.26 23.02
N GLY A 62 1.16 -12.12 21.80
CA GLY A 62 1.50 -11.00 20.92
C GLY A 62 2.84 -11.12 20.17
N HIS A 63 3.50 -12.27 20.23
CA HIS A 63 4.84 -12.48 19.67
C HIS A 63 4.86 -13.43 18.45
N CYS A 64 3.73 -13.58 17.74
CA CYS A 64 3.68 -14.47 16.57
C CYS A 64 4.63 -14.00 15.46
N ASP A 65 5.43 -14.93 14.93
CA ASP A 65 6.22 -14.68 13.73
C ASP A 65 5.31 -14.44 12.52
N VAL A 66 5.48 -13.29 11.87
CA VAL A 66 4.73 -12.89 10.68
C VAL A 66 5.63 -12.97 9.45
N ASN A 67 5.45 -14.03 8.66
CA ASN A 67 6.10 -14.24 7.36
C ASN A 67 5.05 -14.60 6.29
N MET A 68 5.47 -14.92 5.07
CA MET A 68 4.55 -15.17 3.95
C MET A 68 3.59 -16.35 4.22
N ALA A 69 4.06 -17.38 4.92
CA ALA A 69 3.28 -18.56 5.28
C ALA A 69 2.37 -18.31 6.50
N THR A 70 2.86 -17.61 7.52
CA THR A 70 2.19 -17.48 8.81
C THR A 70 1.35 -16.20 8.96
N ARG A 71 1.48 -15.21 8.06
CA ARG A 71 0.76 -13.90 8.15
C ARG A 71 -0.77 -13.98 8.15
N LYS A 72 -1.37 -15.16 7.99
CA LYS A 72 -2.83 -15.35 8.11
C LYS A 72 -3.24 -15.90 9.48
N LEU A 73 -2.30 -16.45 10.25
CA LEU A 73 -2.58 -17.14 11.52
C LEU A 73 -2.95 -16.16 12.64
N CYS A 74 -2.27 -15.01 12.73
CA CYS A 74 -2.59 -13.99 13.73
C CYS A 74 -2.72 -12.62 13.10
N GLN A 75 -3.97 -12.13 13.00
CA GLN A 75 -4.25 -10.81 12.44
C GLN A 75 -3.76 -9.69 13.38
N THR A 76 -3.85 -9.89 14.69
CA THR A 76 -3.40 -8.92 15.70
C THR A 76 -1.89 -8.69 15.62
N CYS A 77 -1.07 -9.73 15.64
CA CYS A 77 0.38 -9.60 15.46
C CYS A 77 0.76 -9.05 14.09
N ARG A 78 0.03 -9.42 13.03
CA ARG A 78 0.25 -8.84 11.70
C ARG A 78 -0.02 -7.33 11.69
N LEU A 79 -1.11 -6.87 12.30
CA LEU A 79 -1.43 -5.45 12.36
C LEU A 79 -0.44 -4.70 13.24
N ALA A 80 -0.04 -5.27 14.38
CA ALA A 80 1.01 -4.73 15.22
C ALA A 80 2.31 -4.54 14.42
N LYS A 81 2.77 -5.57 13.70
CA LYS A 81 3.97 -5.48 12.85
C LYS A 81 3.83 -4.42 11.75
N CYS A 82 2.65 -4.25 11.14
CA CYS A 82 2.41 -3.14 10.21
C CYS A 82 2.71 -1.77 10.84
N PHE A 83 2.27 -1.53 12.07
CA PHE A 83 2.58 -0.29 12.78
C PHE A 83 4.07 -0.21 13.16
N THR A 84 4.67 -1.30 13.62
CA THR A 84 6.09 -1.38 13.99
C THR A 84 7.01 -0.99 12.83
N VAL A 85 6.68 -1.41 11.60
CA VAL A 85 7.48 -1.04 10.41
C VAL A 85 7.19 0.37 9.87
N GLY A 86 6.31 1.13 10.54
CA GLY A 86 6.06 2.54 10.23
C GLY A 86 4.85 2.82 9.33
N MET A 87 3.93 1.87 9.15
CA MET A 87 2.68 2.14 8.44
C MET A 87 1.77 3.06 9.27
N LYS A 88 1.20 4.09 8.63
CA LYS A 88 0.48 5.18 9.31
C LYS A 88 -0.96 5.32 8.80
N THR A 89 -1.92 5.36 9.73
CA THR A 89 -3.36 5.45 9.44
C THR A 89 -3.75 6.75 8.73
N TYR A 90 -3.11 7.88 9.05
CA TYR A 90 -3.43 9.16 8.40
C TYR A 90 -3.14 9.16 6.89
N LEU A 91 -2.21 8.31 6.43
CA LEU A 91 -1.92 8.15 5.00
C LEU A 91 -3.04 7.40 4.26
N ILE A 92 -3.88 6.62 4.95
CA ILE A 92 -5.08 6.03 4.38
C ILE A 92 -6.07 7.14 4.00
N ARG A 93 -6.33 8.08 4.93
CA ARG A 93 -7.25 9.20 4.71
C ARG A 93 -6.76 10.13 3.59
N ARG A 94 -5.49 10.51 3.60
CA ARG A 94 -4.90 11.37 2.55
C ARG A 94 -5.05 10.75 1.15
N ASN A 95 -4.81 9.44 1.03
CA ASN A 95 -4.97 8.75 -0.24
C ASN A 95 -6.45 8.74 -0.69
N TYR A 96 -7.38 8.50 0.22
CA TYR A 96 -8.81 8.57 -0.07
C TYR A 96 -9.24 9.95 -0.56
N GLU A 97 -8.87 11.03 0.13
CA GLU A 97 -9.22 12.40 -0.28
C GLU A 97 -8.63 12.77 -1.65
N THR A 98 -7.39 12.34 -1.91
CA THR A 98 -6.74 12.55 -3.21
C THR A 98 -7.51 11.85 -4.33
N VAL A 99 -7.92 10.60 -4.11
CA VAL A 99 -8.70 9.83 -5.09
C VAL A 99 -10.10 10.43 -5.28
N LYS A 100 -10.75 10.87 -4.19
CA LYS A 100 -12.05 11.53 -4.22
C LYS A 100 -12.01 12.81 -5.04
N LYS A 101 -11.03 13.69 -4.79
CA LYS A 101 -10.86 14.95 -5.53
C LYS A 101 -10.66 14.69 -7.02
N ARG A 102 -9.78 13.75 -7.39
CA ARG A 102 -9.57 13.37 -8.80
C ARG A 102 -10.85 12.88 -9.47
N LYS A 103 -11.68 12.11 -8.76
CA LYS A 103 -12.96 11.63 -9.28
C LYS A 103 -13.97 12.77 -9.45
N LEU A 104 -14.06 13.70 -8.51
CA LEU A 104 -14.93 14.87 -8.61
C LEU A 104 -14.53 15.74 -9.81
N ASN A 105 -13.26 16.08 -9.93
CA ASN A 105 -12.74 16.83 -11.08
C ASN A 105 -13.07 16.13 -12.41
N ALA A 106 -12.90 14.81 -12.49
CA ALA A 106 -13.22 14.05 -13.70
C ALA A 106 -14.73 13.94 -14.01
N LEU A 107 -15.61 14.21 -13.05
CA LEU A 107 -17.05 14.32 -13.27
C LEU A 107 -17.41 15.74 -13.75
N GLU A 108 -16.83 16.77 -13.14
CA GLU A 108 -16.98 18.18 -13.55
C GLU A 108 -16.50 18.37 -15.01
N ASP A 109 -15.36 17.78 -15.37
CA ASP A 109 -14.82 17.83 -16.74
C ASP A 109 -15.79 17.18 -17.76
N LYS A 110 -16.52 16.13 -17.35
CA LYS A 110 -17.52 15.44 -18.19
C LYS A 110 -18.79 16.26 -18.36
N GLU A 111 -19.26 16.93 -17.31
CA GLU A 111 -20.43 17.82 -17.39
C GLU A 111 -20.14 19.04 -18.28
N ALA A 112 -18.90 19.56 -18.23
CA ALA A 112 -18.45 20.63 -19.10
C ALA A 112 -18.36 20.22 -20.59
N THR A 113 -18.07 18.96 -20.90
CA THR A 113 -18.02 18.47 -22.30
C THR A 113 -19.39 18.17 -22.90
N VAL A 114 -20.41 17.93 -22.08
CA VAL A 114 -21.80 17.64 -22.53
C VAL A 114 -22.59 18.93 -22.76
N SER A 115 -22.12 20.06 -22.24
CA SER A 115 -22.80 21.36 -22.31
C SER A 115 -22.39 22.21 -23.53
N VAL A 116 -21.75 21.61 -24.54
CA VAL A 116 -21.30 22.25 -25.79
C VAL A 116 -22.00 21.64 -27.00
#